data_AF-A0A4Z2D9G9-F1
#
_entry.id   AF-A0A4Z2D9G9-F1
#
_cell.length_a   1.000
_cell.length_b   1.000
_cell.length_c   1.000
_cell.angle_alpha   90.00
_cell.angle_beta   90.00
_cell.angle_gamma   90.00
#
_symmetry.space_group_name_H-M   'P 1'
#
loop_
_entity.id
_entity.type
_entity.pdbx_description
1 polymer ?
#
loop_
_entity_poly.entity_id
_entity_poly.type
_entity_poly.pdbx_seq_one_letter_code
_entity_poly.pdbx_strand_id
1 'polypeptide(L)'
;MSFLLSKRSISRLRNHILIRNIIIGGILIVPLLTLYHFIISSDKYTYYTQQIQIKQPNHICEYLLMNSTMSNFSKSNQSLWDEKHFNLSDPHKCKDFKLFNGQSITSSMEEKQFPLAFSISVHKNIKQVSRLLRLIYRQHNVYCIHVDFKSPQKFYDEVIKLARCFGSNVMVINRSESIKVRWGYYSILEAFLLCADKLMKNNQYIWKYILNVSGQELPLKTNWELVAALKAINGSNVVEGIGPQHNPSRWPKYNFSFPVSFIVIIFSKNGCLFTVT
;
A
#
# COMPACT_ATOMS: atom_id res chain seq x y z
N MET A 1 -46.08 55.61 42.07
CA MET A 1 -45.70 54.98 40.78
C MET A 1 -44.19 55.07 40.55
N SER A 2 -43.38 54.70 41.55
CA SER A 2 -41.96 55.10 41.60
C SER A 2 -40.99 53.95 41.97
N PHE A 3 -41.50 52.78 42.37
CA PHE A 3 -40.69 51.64 42.77
C PHE A 3 -40.47 50.58 41.67
N LEU A 4 -41.24 50.62 40.58
CA LEU A 4 -41.18 49.63 39.50
C LEU A 4 -40.20 50.00 38.36
N LEU A 5 -39.77 51.26 38.27
CA LEU A 5 -38.84 51.73 37.23
C LEU A 5 -37.36 51.52 37.58
N SER A 6 -37.01 51.38 38.87
CA SER A 6 -35.63 51.20 39.34
C SER A 6 -35.10 49.77 39.09
N LYS A 7 -35.91 48.73 39.37
CA LYS A 7 -35.50 47.31 39.18
C LYS A 7 -35.21 46.94 37.72
N ARG A 8 -35.92 47.55 36.76
CA ARG A 8 -35.78 47.29 35.31
C ARG A 8 -34.51 47.88 34.72
N SER A 9 -34.00 48.98 35.30
CA SER A 9 -32.74 49.62 34.90
C SER A 9 -31.52 48.82 35.41
N ILE A 10 -31.57 48.37 36.67
CA ILE A 10 -30.49 47.58 37.30
C ILE A 10 -30.34 46.20 36.64
N SER A 11 -31.44 45.55 36.24
CA SER A 11 -31.38 44.26 35.54
C SER A 11 -30.79 44.38 34.12
N ARG A 12 -31.05 45.50 33.42
CA ARG A 12 -30.45 45.79 32.10
C ARG A 12 -28.94 46.07 32.21
N LEU A 13 -28.52 46.81 33.22
CA LEU A 13 -27.10 47.09 33.46
C LEU A 13 -26.34 45.81 33.84
N ARG A 14 -26.92 44.97 34.70
CA ARG A 14 -26.35 43.67 35.10
C ARG A 14 -26.25 42.70 33.93
N ASN A 15 -27.25 42.65 33.04
CA ASN A 15 -27.19 41.84 31.81
C ASN A 15 -26.16 42.37 30.82
N HIS A 16 -26.00 43.69 30.68
CA HIS A 16 -24.94 44.27 29.84
C HIS A 16 -23.54 43.94 30.37
N ILE A 17 -23.32 43.99 31.69
CA ILE A 17 -22.03 43.62 32.31
C ILE A 17 -21.77 42.12 32.14
N LEU A 18 -22.79 41.26 32.30
CA LEU A 18 -22.66 39.82 32.08
C LEU A 18 -22.30 39.49 30.63
N ILE A 19 -23.01 40.09 29.66
CA ILE A 19 -22.75 39.88 28.22
C ILE A 19 -21.36 40.41 27.85
N ARG A 20 -20.95 41.56 28.39
CA ARG A 20 -19.61 42.11 28.14
C ARG A 20 -18.52 41.20 28.70
N ASN A 21 -18.72 40.62 29.89
CA ASN A 21 -17.76 39.69 30.49
C ASN A 21 -17.71 38.33 29.75
N ILE A 22 -18.83 37.85 29.20
CA ILE A 22 -18.87 36.65 28.36
C ILE A 22 -18.16 36.88 27.02
N ILE A 23 -18.37 38.04 26.39
CA ILE A 23 -17.71 38.41 25.13
C ILE A 23 -16.20 38.58 25.34
N ILE A 24 -15.78 39.30 26.40
CA ILE A 24 -14.36 39.48 26.72
C ILE A 24 -13.71 38.13 27.10
N GLY A 25 -14.40 37.29 27.87
CA GLY A 25 -13.94 35.94 28.19
C GLY A 25 -13.79 35.07 26.94
N GLY A 26 -14.76 35.11 26.02
CA GLY A 26 -14.69 34.39 24.74
C GLY A 26 -13.56 34.86 23.83
N ILE A 27 -13.31 36.18 23.77
CA ILE A 27 -12.22 36.77 22.98
C ILE A 27 -10.84 36.40 23.54
N LEU A 28 -10.70 36.12 24.84
CA LEU A 28 -9.42 35.70 25.42
C LEU A 28 -9.23 34.18 25.41
N ILE A 29 -10.31 33.40 25.59
CA ILE A 29 -10.25 31.93 25.67
C ILE A 29 -10.02 31.29 24.30
N VAL A 30 -10.64 31.81 23.24
CA VAL A 30 -10.45 31.27 21.87
C VAL A 30 -8.99 31.38 21.40
N PRO A 31 -8.30 32.54 21.48
CA PRO A 31 -6.90 32.63 21.10
C PRO A 31 -6.01 31.78 22.01
N LEU A 32 -6.28 31.70 23.31
CA LEU A 32 -5.55 30.82 24.24
C LEU A 32 -5.70 29.34 23.89
N LEU A 33 -6.90 28.88 23.53
CA LEU A 33 -7.14 27.50 23.08
C LEU A 33 -6.51 27.23 21.71
N THR A 34 -6.54 28.20 20.79
CA THR A 34 -5.86 28.06 19.49
C THR A 34 -4.34 28.07 19.64
N LEU A 35 -3.78 28.90 20.53
CA LEU A 35 -2.35 28.91 20.86
C LEU A 35 -1.94 27.62 21.57
N TYR A 36 -2.75 27.12 22.50
CA TYR A 36 -2.53 25.82 23.15
C TYR A 36 -2.57 24.66 22.15
N HIS A 37 -3.53 24.66 21.23
CA HIS A 37 -3.55 23.68 20.14
C HIS A 37 -2.37 23.84 19.18
N PHE A 38 -1.93 25.07 18.88
CA PHE A 38 -0.80 25.33 18.00
C PHE A 38 0.53 24.91 18.65
N ILE A 39 0.70 25.16 19.95
CA ILE A 39 1.88 24.75 20.75
C ILE A 39 1.90 23.22 20.92
N ILE A 40 0.76 22.58 21.26
CA ILE A 40 0.69 21.11 21.30
C ILE A 40 0.94 20.51 19.92
N SER A 41 0.41 21.13 18.86
CA SER A 41 0.61 20.65 17.49
C SER A 41 2.05 20.83 17.05
N SER A 42 2.75 21.91 17.47
CA SER A 42 4.17 22.10 17.21
C SER A 42 4.99 21.09 17.99
N ASP A 43 4.77 20.91 19.30
CA ASP A 43 5.53 19.97 20.15
C ASP A 43 5.34 18.51 19.73
N LYS A 44 4.13 18.12 19.31
CA LYS A 44 3.92 16.81 18.66
C LYS A 44 4.70 16.74 17.34
N TYR A 45 4.68 17.78 16.52
CA TYR A 45 5.44 17.82 15.27
C TYR A 45 6.95 17.73 15.50
N THR A 46 7.51 18.42 16.50
CA THR A 46 8.94 18.37 16.87
C THR A 46 9.30 16.99 17.43
N TYR A 47 8.43 16.37 18.24
CA TYR A 47 8.63 15.01 18.73
C TYR A 47 8.60 13.95 17.60
N TYR A 48 7.67 14.08 16.65
CA TYR A 48 7.64 13.21 15.46
C TYR A 48 8.80 13.49 14.48
N THR A 49 9.26 14.73 14.35
CA THR A 49 10.42 15.06 13.49
C THR A 49 11.76 14.68 14.13
N GLN A 50 11.85 14.56 15.46
CA GLN A 50 13.02 13.96 16.13
C GLN A 50 13.09 12.43 15.97
N GLN A 51 11.96 11.74 15.80
CA GLN A 51 11.91 10.32 15.45
C GLN A 51 12.05 10.05 13.93
N ILE A 52 11.90 11.08 13.09
CA ILE A 52 12.20 11.08 11.65
C ILE A 52 13.49 11.88 11.41
N GLN A 53 14.57 11.44 12.05
CA GLN A 53 15.91 11.65 11.50
C GLN A 53 16.38 10.34 10.88
N ILE A 54 15.68 9.88 9.83
CA ILE A 54 16.37 9.13 8.78
C ILE A 54 17.12 10.17 7.94
N LYS A 55 18.13 10.77 8.55
CA LYS A 55 19.15 11.53 7.82
C LYS A 55 19.94 10.49 7.04
N GLN A 56 19.96 10.66 5.71
CA GLN A 56 20.64 9.84 4.70
C GLN A 56 19.79 8.69 4.11
N PRO A 57 19.22 8.84 2.90
CA PRO A 57 18.65 7.72 2.13
C PRO A 57 19.64 6.56 1.92
N ASN A 58 20.95 6.83 2.03
CA ASN A 58 22.01 5.83 1.93
C ASN A 58 21.85 4.68 2.95
N HIS A 59 21.37 4.96 4.18
CA HIS A 59 21.23 3.94 5.22
C HIS A 59 20.00 3.03 5.08
N ILE A 60 18.91 3.52 4.45
CA ILE A 60 17.75 2.66 4.14
C ILE A 60 18.16 1.57 3.18
N CYS A 61 18.94 1.93 2.16
CA CYS A 61 19.42 1.00 1.16
C CYS A 61 20.38 -0.04 1.73
N GLU A 62 21.33 0.38 2.57
CA GLU A 62 22.21 -0.54 3.29
C GLU A 62 21.39 -1.53 4.13
N TYR A 63 20.41 -1.05 4.90
CA TYR A 63 19.52 -1.90 5.70
C TYR A 63 18.70 -2.89 4.85
N LEU A 64 18.13 -2.44 3.74
CA LEU A 64 17.32 -3.27 2.85
C LEU A 64 18.15 -4.33 2.11
N LEU A 65 19.40 -4.00 1.73
CA LEU A 65 20.30 -4.88 0.99
C LEU A 65 21.19 -5.74 1.88
N MET A 66 21.19 -5.53 3.21
CA MET A 66 21.86 -6.42 4.14
C MET A 66 21.28 -7.84 4.02
N ASN A 67 22.18 -8.80 3.77
CA ASN A 67 21.90 -10.23 3.77
C ASN A 67 21.57 -10.70 5.19
N SER A 68 20.36 -10.41 5.68
CA SER A 68 19.80 -11.18 6.77
C SER A 68 19.36 -12.52 6.20
N THR A 69 20.17 -13.55 6.38
CA THR A 69 19.79 -14.93 6.12
C THR A 69 18.50 -15.23 6.88
N MET A 70 17.36 -15.25 6.20
CA MET A 70 16.11 -15.80 6.75
C MET A 70 16.20 -17.34 6.76
N SER A 71 17.20 -17.90 7.45
CA SER A 71 17.42 -19.34 7.53
C SER A 71 16.34 -20.07 8.34
N ASN A 72 15.57 -19.34 9.17
CA ASN A 72 14.68 -19.95 10.16
C ASN A 72 13.18 -19.87 9.82
N PHE A 73 12.78 -19.29 8.69
CA PHE A 73 11.36 -19.16 8.33
C PHE A 73 10.76 -20.40 7.63
N SER A 74 11.59 -21.42 7.37
CA SER A 74 11.26 -22.55 6.50
C SER A 74 10.45 -23.67 7.20
N LYS A 75 10.66 -23.92 8.50
CA LYS A 75 10.11 -25.13 9.14
C LYS A 75 8.81 -24.95 9.93
N SER A 76 8.54 -23.79 10.54
CA SER A 76 7.36 -23.63 11.42
C SER A 76 6.06 -23.32 10.68
N ASN A 77 6.13 -22.78 9.47
CA ASN A 77 4.95 -22.31 8.73
C ASN A 77 4.34 -23.35 7.79
N GLN A 78 4.94 -24.53 7.65
CA GLN A 78 4.50 -25.55 6.69
C GLN A 78 3.44 -26.50 7.29
N SER A 79 3.41 -26.68 8.62
CA SER A 79 2.45 -27.55 9.32
C SER A 79 1.04 -26.97 9.46
N LEU A 80 0.83 -25.68 9.17
CA LEU A 80 -0.49 -25.02 9.22
C LEU A 80 -1.30 -25.14 7.91
N TRP A 81 -0.76 -25.81 6.89
CA TRP A 81 -1.34 -25.91 5.54
C TRP A 81 -1.83 -27.32 5.24
N ASP A 82 -2.55 -27.94 6.17
CA ASP A 82 -3.24 -29.20 5.93
C ASP A 82 -4.45 -28.99 5.00
N GLU A 83 -4.59 -29.86 4.00
CA GLU A 83 -5.63 -29.77 2.97
C GLU A 83 -7.07 -29.70 3.52
N LYS A 84 -7.29 -30.22 4.73
CA LYS A 84 -8.60 -30.16 5.44
C LYS A 84 -9.06 -28.73 5.78
N HIS A 85 -8.15 -27.75 5.79
CA HIS A 85 -8.45 -26.36 6.15
C HIS A 85 -8.69 -25.43 4.95
N PHE A 86 -8.55 -25.91 3.71
CA PHE A 86 -8.66 -25.08 2.52
C PHE A 86 -10.12 -24.84 2.06
N ASN A 87 -11.05 -24.63 2.99
CA ASN A 87 -12.38 -24.11 2.66
C ASN A 87 -12.46 -22.63 3.08
N LEU A 88 -11.94 -21.76 2.22
CA LEU A 88 -11.95 -20.30 2.44
C LEU A 88 -13.33 -19.66 2.27
N SER A 89 -14.35 -20.45 1.91
CA SER A 89 -15.75 -19.99 1.89
C SER A 89 -16.35 -19.90 3.30
N ASP A 90 -15.77 -20.61 4.26
CA ASP A 90 -16.14 -20.54 5.68
C ASP A 90 -15.51 -19.28 6.31
N PRO A 91 -16.31 -18.34 6.86
CA PRO A 91 -15.80 -17.11 7.46
C PRO A 91 -14.81 -17.33 8.61
N HIS A 92 -15.00 -18.37 9.43
CA HIS A 92 -14.11 -18.67 10.55
C HIS A 92 -12.76 -19.17 10.02
N LYS A 93 -12.78 -20.14 9.10
CA LYS A 93 -11.55 -20.64 8.46
C LYS A 93 -10.82 -19.54 7.70
N CYS A 94 -11.56 -18.66 7.02
CA CYS A 94 -11.00 -17.50 6.34
C CYS A 94 -10.33 -16.51 7.32
N LYS A 95 -10.95 -16.24 8.47
CA LYS A 95 -10.37 -15.39 9.52
C LYS A 95 -9.07 -15.99 10.04
N ASP A 96 -9.07 -17.28 10.38
CA ASP A 96 -7.90 -17.99 10.89
C ASP A 96 -6.78 -18.05 9.84
N PHE A 97 -7.15 -18.29 8.58
CA PHE A 97 -6.22 -18.32 7.46
C PHE A 97 -5.41 -17.03 7.33
N LYS A 98 -6.02 -15.87 7.59
CA LYS A 98 -5.40 -14.54 7.48
C LYS A 98 -4.43 -14.23 8.62
N LEU A 99 -4.42 -15.01 9.70
CA LEU A 99 -3.53 -14.79 10.83
C LEU A 99 -2.10 -15.26 10.52
N PHE A 100 -1.13 -14.57 11.09
CA PHE A 100 0.28 -14.95 11.11
C PHE A 100 0.64 -15.35 12.53
N ASN A 101 0.96 -16.63 12.75
CA ASN A 101 1.22 -17.17 14.07
C ASN A 101 0.10 -16.84 15.10
N GLY A 102 -1.16 -16.90 14.65
CA GLY A 102 -2.33 -16.57 15.47
C GLY A 102 -2.61 -15.08 15.66
N GLN A 103 -1.82 -14.19 15.07
CA GLN A 103 -1.97 -12.74 15.21
C GLN A 103 -2.42 -12.08 13.91
N SER A 104 -3.26 -11.06 14.02
CA SER A 104 -3.62 -10.22 12.87
C SER A 104 -2.44 -9.34 12.47
N ILE A 105 -2.21 -9.19 11.17
CA ILE A 105 -1.21 -8.24 10.69
C ILE A 105 -1.66 -6.82 10.99
N THR A 106 -0.85 -6.09 11.75
CA THR A 106 -1.01 -4.65 11.96
C THR A 106 -0.16 -3.89 10.95
N SER A 107 -0.66 -2.73 10.50
CA SER A 107 0.08 -1.83 9.61
C SER A 107 0.42 -0.55 10.33
N SER A 108 1.64 -0.06 10.14
CA SER A 108 2.08 1.23 10.64
C SER A 108 1.27 2.38 10.02
N MET A 109 1.31 3.56 10.63
CA MET A 109 0.68 4.75 10.04
C MET A 109 1.31 5.09 8.68
N GLU A 110 2.62 4.87 8.56
CA GLU A 110 3.36 5.10 7.32
C GLU A 110 2.87 4.20 6.18
N GLU A 111 2.65 2.91 6.42
CA GLU A 111 2.07 2.00 5.42
C GLU A 111 0.68 2.46 5.00
N LYS A 112 -0.19 2.81 5.97
CA LYS A 112 -1.56 3.26 5.70
C LYS A 112 -1.63 4.53 4.86
N GLN A 113 -0.65 5.43 5.00
CA GLN A 113 -0.54 6.67 4.24
C GLN A 113 0.13 6.49 2.87
N PHE A 114 0.63 5.29 2.56
CA PHE A 114 1.27 4.96 1.29
C PHE A 114 0.68 3.69 0.65
N PRO A 115 -0.60 3.72 0.21
CA PRO A 115 -1.24 2.56 -0.39
C PRO A 115 -0.56 2.11 -1.68
N LEU A 116 -0.46 0.79 -1.85
CA LEU A 116 0.11 0.13 -3.01
C LEU A 116 -0.97 -0.61 -3.79
N ALA A 117 -0.76 -0.73 -5.10
CA ALA A 117 -1.53 -1.58 -5.98
C ALA A 117 -0.71 -2.80 -6.42
N PHE A 118 -1.35 -3.95 -6.54
CA PHE A 118 -0.73 -5.18 -7.02
C PHE A 118 -1.51 -5.75 -8.20
N SER A 119 -0.83 -5.99 -9.31
CA SER A 119 -1.34 -6.79 -10.42
C SER A 119 -0.74 -8.19 -10.32
N ILE A 120 -1.57 -9.18 -9.99
CA ILE A 120 -1.16 -10.55 -9.73
C ILE A 120 -1.61 -11.44 -10.90
N SER A 121 -0.67 -11.97 -11.69
CA SER A 121 -1.00 -12.94 -12.74
C SER A 121 -0.83 -14.37 -12.26
N VAL A 122 -1.88 -15.19 -12.39
CA VAL A 122 -1.92 -16.57 -11.88
C VAL A 122 -2.48 -17.53 -12.94
N HIS A 123 -2.00 -18.77 -12.93
CA HIS A 123 -2.47 -19.79 -13.87
C HIS A 123 -2.67 -21.19 -13.27
N LYS A 124 -2.16 -21.46 -12.07
CA LYS A 124 -2.31 -22.75 -11.37
C LYS A 124 -1.98 -22.63 -9.87
N ASN A 125 -2.20 -23.73 -9.15
CA ASN A 125 -1.80 -23.94 -7.76
C ASN A 125 -2.34 -22.90 -6.77
N ILE A 126 -3.58 -23.11 -6.33
CA ILE A 126 -4.25 -22.18 -5.41
C ILE A 126 -3.51 -22.04 -4.07
N LYS A 127 -2.77 -23.06 -3.62
CA LYS A 127 -2.01 -22.98 -2.36
C LYS A 127 -0.92 -21.93 -2.44
N GLN A 128 -0.20 -21.87 -3.57
CA GLN A 128 0.83 -20.84 -3.81
C GLN A 128 0.21 -19.46 -3.88
N VAL A 129 -0.86 -19.29 -4.66
CA VAL A 129 -1.58 -18.01 -4.79
C VAL A 129 -2.09 -17.52 -3.43
N SER A 130 -2.67 -18.41 -2.63
CA SER A 130 -3.18 -18.08 -1.31
C SER A 130 -2.07 -17.66 -0.35
N ARG A 131 -0.92 -18.34 -0.41
CA ARG A 131 0.26 -18.00 0.39
C ARG A 131 0.84 -16.64 0.00
N LEU A 132 0.99 -16.40 -1.30
CA LEU A 132 1.43 -15.12 -1.83
C LEU A 132 0.51 -14.00 -1.34
N LEU A 133 -0.80 -14.10 -1.64
CA LEU A 133 -1.77 -13.07 -1.28
C LEU A 133 -1.77 -12.83 0.22
N ARG A 134 -1.75 -13.89 1.04
CA ARG A 134 -1.67 -13.77 2.50
C ARG A 134 -0.45 -12.97 2.96
N LEU A 135 0.72 -13.18 2.35
CA LEU A 135 1.97 -12.48 2.71
C LEU A 135 1.95 -10.99 2.36
N ILE A 136 1.43 -10.65 1.18
CA ILE A 136 1.43 -9.27 0.68
C ILE A 136 0.19 -8.47 1.10
N TYR A 137 -0.86 -9.13 1.60
CA TYR A 137 -2.13 -8.48 1.89
C TYR A 137 -2.03 -7.43 3.00
N ARG A 138 -2.58 -6.25 2.72
CA ARG A 138 -2.86 -5.17 3.66
C ARG A 138 -4.19 -4.54 3.28
N GLN A 139 -4.98 -4.15 4.29
CA GLN A 139 -6.32 -3.61 4.08
C GLN A 139 -6.34 -2.27 3.30
N HIS A 140 -5.28 -1.48 3.40
CA HIS A 140 -5.16 -0.18 2.71
C HIS A 140 -4.67 -0.32 1.27
N ASN A 141 -4.07 -1.45 0.90
CA ASN A 141 -3.61 -1.74 -0.46
C ASN A 141 -4.76 -2.29 -1.32
N VAL A 142 -4.57 -2.27 -2.64
CA VAL A 142 -5.53 -2.81 -3.62
C VAL A 142 -4.87 -3.86 -4.51
N TYR A 143 -5.61 -4.89 -4.87
CA TYR A 143 -5.10 -6.08 -5.57
C TYR A 143 -6.02 -6.41 -6.74
N CYS A 144 -5.44 -6.59 -7.92
CA CYS A 144 -6.10 -7.14 -9.09
C CYS A 144 -5.47 -8.50 -9.42
N ILE A 145 -6.29 -9.53 -9.50
CA ILE A 145 -5.86 -10.89 -9.86
C ILE A 145 -6.34 -11.19 -11.27
N HIS A 146 -5.40 -11.39 -12.19
CA HIS A 146 -5.66 -11.95 -13.51
C HIS A 146 -5.43 -13.47 -13.46
N VAL A 147 -6.47 -14.25 -13.75
CA VAL A 147 -6.38 -15.70 -13.90
C VAL A 147 -6.33 -16.02 -15.38
N ASP A 148 -5.26 -16.68 -15.87
CA ASP A 148 -5.11 -17.05 -17.28
C ASP A 148 -6.37 -17.74 -17.82
N PHE A 149 -6.86 -17.28 -18.98
CA PHE A 149 -8.05 -17.82 -19.62
C PHE A 149 -7.98 -19.33 -19.86
N LYS A 150 -6.76 -19.88 -20.04
CA LYS A 150 -6.53 -21.31 -20.24
C LYS A 150 -6.65 -22.13 -18.96
N SER A 151 -6.63 -21.51 -17.78
CA SER A 151 -6.70 -22.23 -16.52
C SER A 151 -8.05 -22.91 -16.34
N PRO A 152 -8.12 -24.10 -15.71
CA PRO A 152 -9.40 -24.77 -15.46
C PRO A 152 -10.40 -23.88 -14.73
N GLN A 153 -11.70 -24.03 -15.03
CA GLN A 153 -12.76 -23.24 -14.37
C GLN A 153 -12.71 -23.38 -12.84
N LYS A 154 -12.45 -24.61 -12.35
CA LYS A 154 -12.27 -24.90 -10.93
C LYS A 154 -11.22 -24.00 -10.27
N PHE A 155 -10.09 -23.76 -10.93
CA PHE A 155 -9.03 -22.90 -10.38
C PHE A 155 -9.46 -21.44 -10.32
N TYR A 156 -10.17 -20.96 -11.35
CA TYR A 156 -10.76 -19.62 -11.34
C TYR A 156 -11.74 -19.44 -10.17
N ASP A 157 -12.62 -20.42 -9.95
CA ASP A 157 -13.60 -20.39 -8.84
C ASP A 157 -12.92 -20.41 -7.47
N GLU A 158 -11.81 -21.15 -7.33
CA GLU A 158 -10.98 -21.14 -6.12
C GLU A 158 -10.33 -19.76 -5.87
N VAL A 159 -9.83 -19.09 -6.91
CA VAL A 159 -9.30 -17.72 -6.82
C VAL A 159 -10.39 -16.72 -6.43
N ILE A 160 -11.61 -16.87 -6.96
CA ILE A 160 -12.75 -16.03 -6.57
C ILE A 160 -13.09 -16.20 -5.09
N LYS A 161 -13.12 -17.44 -4.59
CA LYS A 161 -13.33 -17.72 -3.15
C LYS A 161 -12.24 -17.11 -2.28
N LEU A 162 -10.98 -17.22 -2.72
CA LEU A 162 -9.84 -16.60 -2.06
C LEU A 162 -10.00 -15.07 -2.00
N ALA A 163 -10.31 -14.41 -3.12
CA ALA A 163 -10.51 -12.97 -3.17
C ALA A 163 -11.62 -12.50 -2.23
N ARG A 164 -12.78 -13.20 -2.23
CA ARG A 164 -13.89 -12.93 -1.31
C ARG A 164 -13.48 -13.04 0.15
N CYS A 165 -12.60 -13.98 0.50
CA CYS A 165 -12.08 -14.11 1.86
C CYS A 165 -11.28 -12.87 2.29
N PHE A 166 -10.51 -12.24 1.40
CA PHE A 166 -9.73 -11.05 1.72
C PHE A 166 -10.54 -9.76 1.73
N GLY A 167 -11.54 -9.64 0.85
CA GLY A 167 -12.49 -8.52 0.86
C GLY A 167 -12.51 -7.74 -0.46
N SER A 168 -13.16 -6.58 -0.44
CA SER A 168 -13.45 -5.79 -1.65
C SER A 168 -12.23 -5.14 -2.29
N ASN A 169 -11.12 -4.99 -1.57
CA ASN A 169 -9.86 -4.49 -2.10
C ASN A 169 -9.11 -5.55 -2.93
N VAL A 170 -9.61 -6.78 -3.03
CA VAL A 170 -9.08 -7.83 -3.91
C VAL A 170 -10.08 -8.12 -5.02
N MET A 171 -9.81 -7.61 -6.22
CA MET A 171 -10.62 -7.87 -7.41
C MET A 171 -10.03 -9.01 -8.24
N VAL A 172 -10.89 -9.76 -8.92
CA VAL A 172 -10.50 -10.79 -9.90
C VAL A 172 -11.06 -10.37 -11.24
N ILE A 173 -10.23 -10.40 -12.28
CA ILE A 173 -10.66 -10.14 -13.65
C ILE A 173 -11.75 -11.15 -14.05
N ASN A 174 -12.86 -10.65 -14.61
CA ASN A 174 -13.93 -11.50 -15.10
C ASN A 174 -13.43 -12.51 -16.12
N ARG A 175 -13.95 -13.74 -16.06
CA ARG A 175 -13.52 -14.84 -16.94
C ARG A 175 -13.61 -14.49 -18.43
N SER A 176 -14.63 -13.74 -18.84
CA SER A 176 -14.83 -13.29 -20.23
C SER A 176 -13.84 -12.24 -20.70
N GLU A 177 -13.23 -11.49 -19.78
CA GLU A 177 -12.22 -10.46 -20.06
C GLU A 177 -10.80 -11.01 -19.94
N SER A 178 -10.64 -12.26 -19.48
CA SER A 178 -9.32 -12.82 -19.21
C SER A 178 -8.52 -13.05 -20.50
N ILE A 179 -7.25 -12.62 -20.44
CA ILE A 179 -6.27 -12.84 -21.49
C ILE A 179 -5.77 -14.29 -21.52
N LYS A 180 -5.68 -14.86 -22.72
CA LYS A 180 -5.02 -16.15 -23.00
C LYS A 180 -3.50 -15.95 -23.04
N VAL A 181 -2.83 -16.11 -21.91
CA VAL A 181 -1.41 -15.78 -21.79
C VAL A 181 -0.54 -16.79 -22.55
N ARG A 182 0.35 -16.30 -23.40
CA ARG A 182 1.35 -17.10 -24.13
C ARG A 182 2.74 -16.70 -23.65
N TRP A 183 3.50 -17.68 -23.17
CA TRP A 183 4.84 -17.46 -22.65
C TRP A 183 5.77 -16.89 -23.72
N GLY A 184 6.46 -15.79 -23.40
CA GLY A 184 7.37 -15.08 -24.30
C GLY A 184 6.71 -14.13 -25.31
N TYR A 185 5.40 -13.84 -25.17
CA TYR A 185 4.65 -12.96 -26.07
C TYR A 185 3.99 -11.80 -25.32
N TYR A 186 3.54 -10.80 -26.09
CA TYR A 186 2.86 -9.58 -25.60
C TYR A 186 1.72 -9.84 -24.62
N SER A 187 1.01 -10.96 -24.74
CA SER A 187 -0.11 -11.34 -23.85
C SER A 187 0.23 -11.35 -22.35
N ILE A 188 1.52 -11.49 -21.96
CA ILE A 188 1.95 -11.33 -20.57
C ILE A 188 1.78 -9.88 -20.12
N LEU A 189 2.23 -8.93 -20.94
CA LEU A 189 2.07 -7.49 -20.70
C LEU A 189 0.60 -7.09 -20.78
N GLU A 190 -0.15 -7.64 -21.74
CA GLU A 190 -1.58 -7.38 -21.89
C GLU A 190 -2.38 -7.72 -20.61
N ALA A 191 -2.08 -8.86 -19.97
CA ALA A 191 -2.70 -9.24 -18.70
C ALA A 191 -2.40 -8.23 -17.56
N PHE A 192 -1.16 -7.73 -17.49
CA PHE A 192 -0.79 -6.67 -16.56
C PHE A 192 -1.53 -5.35 -16.85
N LEU A 193 -1.55 -4.93 -18.12
CA LEU A 193 -2.23 -3.70 -18.54
C LEU A 193 -3.73 -3.73 -18.27
N LEU A 194 -4.37 -4.90 -18.45
CA LEU A 194 -5.76 -5.10 -18.09
C LEU A 194 -6.00 -4.86 -16.59
N CYS A 195 -5.15 -5.42 -15.72
CA CYS A 195 -5.25 -5.15 -14.29
C CYS A 195 -4.96 -3.68 -13.95
N ALA A 196 -3.95 -3.07 -14.57
CA ALA A 196 -3.62 -1.66 -14.38
C ALA A 196 -4.81 -0.75 -14.74
N ASP A 197 -5.49 -1.00 -15.86
CA ASP A 197 -6.69 -0.26 -16.27
C ASP A 197 -7.81 -0.36 -15.23
N LYS A 198 -8.10 -1.57 -14.73
CA LYS A 198 -9.12 -1.78 -13.68
C LYS A 198 -8.75 -1.06 -12.38
N LEU A 199 -7.48 -1.11 -11.99
CA LEU A 199 -6.96 -0.46 -10.79
C LEU A 199 -6.98 1.07 -10.90
N MET A 200 -6.69 1.62 -12.09
CA MET A 200 -6.76 3.07 -12.35
C MET A 200 -8.20 3.60 -12.36
N LYS A 201 -9.15 2.81 -12.88
CA LYS A 201 -10.58 3.17 -12.90
C LYS A 201 -11.24 3.04 -11.52
N ASN A 202 -10.61 2.35 -10.58
CA ASN A 202 -11.14 2.18 -9.23
C ASN A 202 -10.80 3.38 -8.34
N ASN A 203 -11.69 4.36 -8.30
CA ASN A 203 -11.52 5.59 -7.50
C ASN A 203 -11.67 5.37 -5.98
N GLN A 204 -12.00 4.16 -5.51
CA GLN A 204 -12.12 3.87 -4.07
C GLN A 204 -10.74 3.83 -3.39
N TYR A 205 -9.68 3.49 -4.12
CA TYR A 205 -8.34 3.30 -3.57
C TYR A 205 -7.34 4.23 -4.29
N ILE A 206 -6.79 5.20 -3.55
CA ILE A 206 -5.77 6.11 -4.06
C ILE A 206 -4.39 5.54 -3.73
N TRP A 207 -3.84 4.76 -4.66
CA TRP A 207 -2.54 4.12 -4.53
C TRP A 207 -1.41 4.94 -5.17
N LYS A 208 -0.16 4.67 -4.75
CA LYS A 208 1.03 5.42 -5.16
C LYS A 208 1.87 4.69 -6.22
N TYR A 209 1.93 3.37 -6.10
CA TYR A 209 2.74 2.50 -6.95
C TYR A 209 1.96 1.24 -7.31
N ILE A 210 2.18 0.71 -8.51
CA ILE A 210 1.69 -0.59 -8.94
C ILE A 210 2.85 -1.58 -9.07
N LEU A 211 2.67 -2.78 -8.53
CA LEU A 211 3.62 -3.87 -8.62
C LEU A 211 3.06 -5.00 -9.49
N ASN A 212 3.87 -5.43 -10.47
CA ASN A 212 3.66 -6.66 -11.22
C ASN A 212 4.14 -7.85 -10.37
N VAL A 213 3.26 -8.81 -10.10
CA VAL A 213 3.60 -10.01 -9.33
C VAL A 213 3.07 -11.27 -10.03
N SER A 214 3.90 -12.31 -10.11
CA SER A 214 3.49 -13.64 -10.55
C SER A 214 3.00 -14.49 -9.38
N GLY A 215 2.01 -15.36 -9.62
CA GLY A 215 1.50 -16.30 -8.60
C GLY A 215 2.52 -17.29 -8.02
N GLN A 216 3.74 -17.32 -8.57
CA GLN A 216 4.84 -18.17 -8.11
C GLN A 216 5.91 -17.40 -7.32
N GLU A 217 5.81 -16.07 -7.26
CA GLU A 217 6.73 -15.23 -6.49
C GLU A 217 6.35 -15.21 -5.01
N LEU A 218 7.31 -14.86 -4.16
CA LEU A 218 7.10 -14.62 -2.73
C LEU A 218 7.90 -13.40 -2.28
N PRO A 219 7.34 -12.54 -1.43
CA PRO A 219 8.05 -11.38 -0.92
C PRO A 219 9.21 -11.82 -0.01
N LEU A 220 10.38 -11.20 -0.21
CA LEU A 220 11.54 -11.35 0.68
C LEU A 220 11.60 -10.28 1.76
N LYS A 221 10.74 -9.27 1.66
CA LYS A 221 10.70 -8.08 2.52
C LYS A 221 9.26 -7.86 3.00
N THR A 222 9.14 -7.23 4.15
CA THR A 222 7.85 -6.82 4.71
C THR A 222 7.21 -5.71 3.86
N ASN A 223 5.91 -5.49 4.01
CA ASN A 223 5.23 -4.38 3.34
C ASN A 223 5.79 -3.01 3.78
N TRP A 224 6.18 -2.86 5.05
CA TRP A 224 6.83 -1.64 5.53
C TRP A 224 8.18 -1.39 4.83
N GLU A 225 9.04 -2.41 4.74
CA GLU A 225 10.32 -2.29 4.01
C GLU A 225 10.10 -1.95 2.53
N LEU A 226 9.08 -2.52 1.89
CA LEU A 226 8.70 -2.18 0.53
C LEU A 226 8.23 -0.72 0.41
N VAL A 227 7.37 -0.26 1.33
CA VAL A 227 6.92 1.15 1.38
C VAL A 227 8.11 2.09 1.59
N ALA A 228 9.04 1.76 2.48
CA ALA A 228 10.24 2.56 2.72
C ALA A 228 11.11 2.67 1.45
N ALA A 229 11.32 1.54 0.74
CA ALA A 229 12.05 1.51 -0.52
C ALA A 229 11.36 2.37 -1.61
N LEU A 230 10.04 2.24 -1.75
CA LEU A 230 9.27 3.00 -2.75
C LEU A 230 9.21 4.50 -2.43
N LYS A 231 9.20 4.88 -1.16
CA LYS A 231 9.34 6.29 -0.76
C LYS A 231 10.73 6.83 -1.11
N ALA A 232 11.79 6.03 -0.98
CA ALA A 232 13.15 6.44 -1.28
C ALA A 232 13.37 6.78 -2.77
N ILE A 233 12.65 6.12 -3.68
CA ILE A 233 12.72 6.41 -5.12
C ILE A 233 11.83 7.59 -5.57
N ASN A 234 11.06 8.20 -4.65
CA ASN A 234 10.40 9.50 -4.79
C ASN A 234 9.65 9.74 -6.13
N GLY A 235 8.70 8.87 -6.47
CA GLY A 235 7.90 8.99 -7.70
C GLY A 235 8.56 8.41 -8.96
N SER A 236 9.82 7.98 -8.86
CA SER A 236 10.51 7.28 -9.96
C SER A 236 9.99 5.86 -10.14
N ASN A 237 10.17 5.30 -11.33
CA ASN A 237 9.86 3.90 -11.64
C ASN A 237 11.10 3.02 -11.55
N VAL A 238 10.93 1.76 -11.16
CA VAL A 238 12.00 0.74 -11.20
C VAL A 238 11.62 -0.30 -12.24
N VAL A 239 12.37 -0.33 -13.34
CA VAL A 239 12.19 -1.30 -14.43
C VAL A 239 13.58 -1.76 -14.86
N GLU A 240 13.81 -3.06 -14.85
CA GLU A 240 15.04 -3.65 -15.37
C GLU A 240 15.02 -3.64 -16.90
N GLY A 241 16.13 -3.21 -17.52
CA GLY A 241 16.30 -3.20 -18.96
C GLY A 241 17.70 -3.67 -19.35
N ILE A 242 17.77 -4.65 -20.25
CA ILE A 242 19.04 -5.25 -20.73
C ILE A 242 19.50 -4.60 -22.07
N GLY A 243 18.77 -3.57 -22.52
CA GLY A 243 19.08 -2.78 -23.72
C GLY A 243 18.98 -3.56 -25.05
N PRO A 244 19.22 -2.87 -26.18
CA PRO A 244 19.11 -3.47 -27.52
C PRO A 244 20.18 -4.52 -27.83
N GLN A 245 21.32 -4.49 -27.14
CA GLN A 245 22.46 -5.36 -27.46
C GLN A 245 22.24 -6.83 -27.07
N HIS A 246 21.48 -7.09 -26.01
CA HIS A 246 21.33 -8.45 -25.48
C HIS A 246 20.46 -9.35 -26.37
N ASN A 247 19.41 -8.81 -26.99
CA ASN A 247 18.61 -9.56 -27.95
C ASN A 247 18.08 -8.65 -29.07
N PRO A 248 18.91 -8.32 -30.07
CA PRO A 248 18.56 -7.38 -31.13
C PRO A 248 17.32 -7.80 -31.92
N SER A 249 17.06 -9.11 -32.03
CA SER A 249 15.89 -9.65 -32.74
C SER A 249 14.56 -9.33 -32.06
N ARG A 250 14.57 -9.13 -30.74
CA ARG A 250 13.40 -8.79 -29.93
C ARG A 250 13.25 -7.28 -29.70
N TRP A 251 14.25 -6.50 -30.11
CA TRP A 251 14.19 -5.06 -29.98
C TRP A 251 13.23 -4.48 -31.04
N PRO A 252 12.26 -3.63 -30.66
CA PRO A 252 11.37 -3.02 -31.63
C PRO A 252 12.19 -2.16 -32.60
N LYS A 253 12.01 -2.39 -33.91
CA LYS A 253 12.60 -1.57 -34.98
C LYS A 253 11.78 -0.30 -35.20
N TYR A 254 11.52 0.42 -34.12
CA TYR A 254 10.73 1.65 -34.11
C TYR A 254 11.38 2.68 -33.21
N ASN A 255 11.35 3.92 -33.65
CA ASN A 255 11.73 5.04 -32.79
C ASN A 255 10.65 5.21 -31.73
N PHE A 256 11.07 5.33 -30.47
CA PHE A 256 10.14 5.66 -29.40
C PHE A 256 9.50 7.02 -29.69
N SER A 257 8.21 7.13 -29.41
CA SER A 257 7.46 8.40 -29.53
C SER A 257 7.83 9.42 -28.44
N PHE A 258 8.77 9.06 -27.55
CA PHE A 258 9.25 9.85 -26.44
C PHE A 258 10.77 9.68 -26.31
N PRO A 259 11.50 10.68 -25.77
CA PRO A 259 12.93 10.57 -25.56
C PRO A 259 13.24 9.45 -24.57
N VAL A 260 14.15 8.54 -24.95
CA VAL A 260 14.67 7.48 -24.08
C VAL A 260 16.17 7.67 -23.95
N SER A 261 16.63 7.92 -22.73
CA SER A 261 18.05 7.94 -22.37
C SER A 261 18.37 6.69 -21.55
N PHE A 262 19.34 5.88 -22.02
CA PHE A 262 19.83 4.74 -21.27
C PHE A 262 20.89 5.22 -20.28
N ILE A 263 20.63 5.02 -18.99
CA ILE A 263 21.57 5.34 -17.91
C ILE A 263 22.08 4.00 -17.37
N VAL A 264 23.40 3.84 -17.32
CA VAL A 264 24.02 2.67 -16.70
C VAL A 264 24.09 2.93 -15.20
N ILE A 265 23.32 2.17 -14.42
CA ILE A 265 23.35 2.24 -12.95
C ILE A 265 24.34 1.20 -12.45
N ILE A 266 25.47 1.64 -11.90
CA ILE A 266 26.45 0.77 -11.26
C ILE A 266 26.04 0.56 -9.80
N PHE A 267 25.55 -0.63 -9.46
CA PHE A 267 25.28 -1.00 -8.07
C PHE A 267 26.60 -1.33 -7.35
N SER A 268 27.00 -0.49 -6.39
CA SER A 268 28.09 -0.81 -5.47
C SER A 268 27.63 -1.84 -4.45
N LYS A 269 28.49 -2.84 -4.15
CA LYS A 269 28.24 -3.91 -3.17
C LYS A 269 27.85 -3.41 -1.77
N ASN A 270 28.12 -2.15 -1.43
CA ASN A 270 27.95 -1.59 -0.09
C ASN A 270 27.02 -0.37 -0.01
N GLY A 271 26.20 -0.09 -1.03
CA GLY A 271 25.23 1.01 -0.92
C GLY A 271 24.59 1.37 -2.26
N CYS A 272 23.32 1.77 -2.21
CA CYS A 272 22.62 2.36 -3.35
C CYS A 272 23.25 3.70 -3.72
N LEU A 273 24.39 3.68 -4.42
CA LEU A 273 24.89 4.84 -5.12
C LEU A 273 24.35 4.77 -6.54
N PHE A 274 23.23 5.44 -6.82
CA PHE A 274 22.80 5.71 -8.19
C PHE A 274 23.71 6.81 -8.75
N THR A 275 24.91 6.43 -9.22
CA THR A 275 25.72 7.36 -10.01
C THR A 275 25.16 7.36 -11.42
N VAL A 276 24.57 8.50 -11.78
CA VAL A 276 24.21 8.84 -13.16
C VAL A 276 25.49 9.32 -13.82
N THR A 277 26.02 8.56 -14.76
CA THR A 277 26.99 9.05 -15.76
C THR A 277 26.28 9.23 -17.08
#